data_AF-A0A2A6L4X2-F1
#
_entry.id   AF-A0A2A6L4X2-F1
#
_cell.length_a   1.000
_cell.length_b   1.000
_cell.length_c   1.000
_cell.angle_alpha   90.00
_cell.angle_beta   90.00
_cell.angle_gamma   90.00
#
_symmetry.space_group_name_H-M   'P 1'
#
loop_
_entity.id
_entity.type
_entity.pdbx_description
1 polymer ?
#
loop_
_entity_poly.entity_id
_entity_poly.type
_entity_poly.pdbx_seq_one_letter_code
_entity_poly.pdbx_strand_id
1 'polypeptide(L)'
;MIELTPSQIAGLKLARDGDLYPQPANKWTHQNATVTYAKSDRWKERPQKVKSVTAKTLGELKEPGFLVRRHLDDDASKDVYGITMAGKMWLLKNK
;
A
#
# COMPACT_ATOMS: atom_id res chain seq x y z
N MET A 1 9.15 9.11 -18.33
CA MET A 1 9.02 8.15 -17.21
C MET A 1 8.30 8.91 -16.11
N ILE A 2 7.22 8.38 -15.53
CA ILE A 2 6.48 9.09 -14.48
C ILE A 2 7.36 9.12 -13.22
N GLU A 3 7.62 10.30 -12.68
CA GLU A 3 8.31 10.47 -11.41
C GLU A 3 7.30 10.37 -10.27
N LEU A 4 7.57 9.48 -9.32
CA LEU A 4 6.70 9.27 -8.16
C LEU A 4 7.27 9.99 -6.94
N THR A 5 6.39 10.59 -6.15
CA THR A 5 6.75 11.19 -4.86
C THR A 5 7.16 10.11 -3.85
N PRO A 6 7.87 10.45 -2.76
CA PRO A 6 8.25 9.48 -1.74
C PRO A 6 7.08 8.69 -1.14
N SER A 7 5.92 9.34 -0.96
CA SER A 7 4.70 8.67 -0.47
C SER A 7 4.12 7.68 -1.49
N GLN A 8 4.12 8.04 -2.78
CA GLN A 8 3.71 7.15 -3.87
C GLN A 8 4.65 5.95 -3.99
N ILE A 9 5.97 6.15 -3.89
CA ILE A 9 6.95 5.07 -3.88
C ILE A 9 6.72 4.13 -2.69
N ALA A 10 6.53 4.68 -1.49
CA ALA A 10 6.26 3.89 -0.29
C ALA A 10 4.95 3.09 -0.44
N GLY A 11 3.93 3.69 -1.05
CA GLY A 11 2.67 3.03 -1.33
C GLY A 11 2.77 1.91 -2.35
N LEU A 12 3.52 2.13 -3.42
CA LEU A 12 3.75 1.11 -4.44
C LEU A 12 4.59 -0.05 -3.89
N LYS A 13 5.58 0.23 -3.03
CA LYS A 13 6.32 -0.79 -2.28
C LYS A 13 5.41 -1.58 -1.35
N LEU A 14 4.48 -0.92 -0.66
CA LEU A 14 3.49 -1.60 0.19
C LEU A 14 2.61 -2.54 -0.66
N ALA A 15 2.06 -2.05 -1.79
CA ALA A 15 1.23 -2.84 -2.69
C ALA A 15 1.97 -4.02 -3.36
N ARG A 16 3.31 -3.93 -3.48
CA ARG A 16 4.15 -5.04 -3.94
C ARG A 16 4.17 -6.18 -2.93
N ASP A 17 4.16 -5.86 -1.65
CA ASP A 17 4.25 -6.83 -0.56
C ASP A 17 2.88 -7.51 -0.28
N GLY A 18 1.79 -6.96 -0.83
CA GLY A 18 0.46 -7.57 -0.82
C GLY A 18 -0.65 -6.59 -1.22
N ASP A 19 -1.86 -7.10 -1.43
CA ASP A 19 -3.01 -6.27 -1.76
C ASP A 19 -3.39 -5.33 -0.59
N LEU A 20 -3.97 -4.18 -0.94
CA LEU A 20 -4.34 -3.09 -0.05
C LEU A 20 -5.85 -3.11 0.19
N TYR A 21 -6.21 -3.15 1.47
CA TYR A 21 -7.55 -3.16 2.01
C TYR A 21 -7.83 -1.82 2.70
N PRO A 22 -9.07 -1.32 2.63
CA PRO A 22 -9.46 -0.11 3.33
C PRO A 22 -9.39 -0.30 4.85
N GLN A 23 -9.06 0.78 5.54
CA GLN A 23 -8.93 0.87 6.99
C GLN A 23 -9.63 2.14 7.49
N PRO A 24 -9.92 2.23 8.81
CA PRO A 24 -10.41 3.45 9.41
C PRO A 24 -9.54 4.67 9.09
N ALA A 25 -10.14 5.87 9.15
CA ALA A 25 -9.47 7.14 8.87
C ALA A 25 -8.89 7.26 7.44
N ASN A 26 -9.57 6.66 6.45
CA ASN A 26 -9.26 6.79 5.02
C ASN A 26 -7.84 6.31 4.64
N LYS A 27 -7.41 5.24 5.30
CA LYS A 27 -6.12 4.59 5.10
C LYS A 27 -6.29 3.24 4.44
N TRP A 28 -5.20 2.76 3.86
CA TRP A 28 -5.15 1.51 3.13
C TRP A 28 -3.89 0.73 3.52
N THR A 29 -4.03 -0.55 3.85
CA THR A 29 -2.94 -1.45 4.25
C THR A 29 -3.35 -2.91 4.04
N HIS A 30 -2.52 -3.88 4.37
CA HIS A 30 -2.88 -5.30 4.26
C HIS A 30 -4.01 -5.68 5.23
N GLN A 31 -4.83 -6.68 4.85
CA GLN A 31 -6.05 -7.07 5.57
C GLN A 31 -5.87 -7.29 7.08
N ASN A 32 -4.75 -7.92 7.46
CA ASN A 32 -4.44 -8.26 8.86
C ASN A 32 -3.15 -7.56 9.33
N ALA A 33 -2.92 -6.33 8.90
CA ALA A 33 -1.71 -5.60 9.29
C ALA A 33 -1.74 -5.26 10.78
N THR A 34 -0.98 -6.01 11.57
CA THR A 34 -0.84 -5.81 13.03
C THR A 34 0.41 -5.00 13.37
N VAL A 35 0.36 -4.29 14.50
CA VAL A 35 1.56 -3.66 15.08
C VAL A 35 2.58 -4.75 15.42
N THR A 36 3.80 -4.60 14.89
CA THR A 36 4.91 -5.51 15.15
C THR A 36 6.00 -4.81 15.97
N TYR A 37 6.96 -5.58 16.46
CA TYR A 37 8.09 -5.08 17.24
C TYR A 37 9.40 -5.57 16.62
N ALA A 38 10.50 -4.86 16.88
CA ALA A 38 11.81 -5.32 16.44
C ALA A 38 12.15 -6.65 17.13
N LYS A 39 12.84 -7.57 16.44
CA LYS A 39 13.25 -8.86 17.03
C LYS A 39 14.09 -8.71 18.29
N SER A 40 14.84 -7.60 18.41
CA SER A 40 15.65 -7.26 19.58
C SER A 40 14.84 -6.65 20.73
N ASP A 41 13.62 -6.16 20.47
CA ASP A 41 12.76 -5.53 21.46
C ASP A 41 11.93 -6.59 22.19
N ARG A 42 12.57 -7.25 23.17
CA ARG A 42 11.96 -8.31 23.97
C ARG A 42 10.76 -7.82 24.78
N TRP A 43 10.76 -6.55 25.16
CA TRP A 43 9.76 -5.95 26.04
C TRP A 43 8.61 -5.30 25.27
N LYS A 44 8.68 -5.26 23.93
CA LYS A 44 7.66 -4.66 23.07
C LYS A 44 7.38 -3.20 23.43
N GLU A 45 8.41 -2.47 23.84
CA GLU A 45 8.29 -1.06 24.25
C GLU A 45 8.19 -0.12 23.05
N ARG A 46 8.71 -0.54 21.89
CA ARG A 46 8.82 0.29 20.69
C ARG A 46 8.01 -0.31 19.56
N PRO A 47 6.69 -0.07 19.53
CA PRO A 47 5.82 -0.55 18.46
C PRO A 47 6.24 0.03 17.10
N GLN A 48 6.34 -0.84 16.10
CA GLN A 48 6.55 -0.43 14.72
C GLN A 48 5.21 -0.02 14.10
N LYS A 49 5.19 1.18 13.52
CA LYS A 49 3.99 1.70 12.87
C LYS A 49 3.61 0.81 11.69
N VAL A 50 2.33 0.41 11.64
CA VAL A 50 1.76 -0.26 10.48
C VAL A 50 1.86 0.66 9.27
N LYS A 51 2.56 0.19 8.24
CA LYS A 51 2.66 0.91 6.97
C LYS A 51 1.28 1.01 6.34
N SER A 52 0.94 2.20 5.88
CA SER A 52 -0.34 2.48 5.24
C SER A 52 -0.18 3.60 4.23
N VAL A 53 -1.13 3.69 3.30
CA VAL A 53 -1.26 4.80 2.36
C VAL A 53 -2.60 5.48 2.55
N THR A 54 -2.69 6.76 2.16
CA THR A 54 -3.95 7.50 2.15
C THR A 54 -4.74 7.19 0.88
N ALA A 55 -6.05 7.42 0.90
CA ALA A 55 -6.85 7.32 -0.33
C ALA A 55 -6.38 8.24 -1.46
N LYS A 56 -5.79 9.41 -1.12
CA LYS A 56 -5.17 10.29 -2.11
C LYS A 56 -4.03 9.58 -2.84
N THR A 57 -3.07 9.02 -2.11
CA THR A 57 -1.95 8.29 -2.71
C THR A 57 -2.40 7.03 -3.46
N LEU A 58 -3.46 6.35 -2.98
CA LEU A 58 -4.06 5.24 -3.70
C LEU A 58 -4.62 5.67 -5.06
N GLY A 59 -5.36 6.79 -5.10
CA GLY A 59 -5.90 7.38 -6.33
C GLY A 59 -4.80 7.76 -7.32
N GLU A 60 -3.78 8.47 -6.85
CA GLU A 60 -2.62 8.88 -7.66
C GLU A 60 -1.84 7.71 -8.26
N LEU A 61 -1.83 6.54 -7.61
CA LEU A 61 -1.19 5.33 -8.15
C LEU A 61 -2.14 4.52 -9.06
N LYS A 62 -3.45 4.67 -8.91
CA LYS A 62 -4.46 4.06 -9.78
C LYS A 62 -4.52 4.75 -11.14
N GLU A 63 -4.49 6.08 -11.16
CA GLU A 63 -4.57 6.90 -12.38
C GLU A 63 -3.58 6.46 -13.48
N PRO A 64 -2.28 6.27 -13.21
CA PRO A 64 -1.32 5.77 -14.21
C PRO A 64 -1.37 4.24 -14.40
N GLY A 65 -2.30 3.53 -13.77
CA GLY A 65 -2.45 2.08 -13.88
C GLY A 65 -1.44 1.27 -13.07
N PHE A 66 -0.81 1.83 -12.03
CA PHE A 66 0.10 1.08 -11.16
C PHE A 66 -0.64 0.21 -10.14
N LEU A 67 -1.87 0.58 -9.80
CA LEU A 67 -2.78 -0.22 -8.98
C LEU A 67 -4.06 -0.55 -9.76
N VAL A 68 -4.63 -1.71 -9.49
CA VAL A 68 -5.90 -2.16 -10.08
C VAL A 68 -6.84 -2.62 -8.98
N ARG A 69 -8.12 -2.31 -9.15
CA ARG A 69 -9.22 -2.77 -8.30
C ARG A 69 -9.39 -4.28 -8.46
N ARG A 70 -9.68 -5.00 -7.38
CA ARG A 70 -9.86 -6.47 -7.38
C ARG A 70 -11.31 -6.91 -7.56
N HIS A 71 -12.29 -6.01 -7.42
CA HIS A 71 -13.71 -6.30 -7.60
C HIS A 71 -14.21 -7.40 -6.65
N LEU A 72 -13.77 -7.35 -5.39
CA LEU A 72 -14.26 -8.23 -4.32
C LEU A 72 -15.50 -7.66 -3.62
N ASP A 73 -15.74 -6.36 -3.77
CA ASP A 73 -16.93 -5.63 -3.32
C ASP A 73 -17.44 -4.73 -4.46
N ASP A 74 -18.74 -4.47 -4.51
CA ASP A 74 -19.37 -3.58 -5.47
C ASP A 74 -19.03 -2.10 -5.17
N ASP A 75 -18.81 -1.76 -3.91
CA ASP A 75 -18.43 -0.42 -3.46
C ASP A 75 -16.92 -0.18 -3.60
N ALA A 76 -16.54 0.68 -4.54
CA ALA A 76 -15.13 0.98 -4.84
C ALA A 76 -14.35 1.58 -3.66
N SER A 77 -15.04 2.18 -2.68
CA SER A 77 -14.43 2.73 -1.48
C SER A 77 -14.07 1.66 -0.45
N LYS A 78 -14.68 0.47 -0.57
CA LYS A 78 -14.48 -0.69 0.32
C LYS A 78 -13.70 -1.83 -0.34
N ASP A 79 -13.53 -1.75 -1.65
CA ASP A 79 -12.91 -2.82 -2.43
C ASP A 79 -11.38 -2.80 -2.33
N VAL A 80 -10.75 -3.91 -2.69
CA VAL A 80 -9.33 -4.18 -2.55
C VAL A 80 -8.55 -3.73 -3.78
N TYR A 81 -7.33 -3.25 -3.59
CA TYR A 81 -6.44 -2.84 -4.67
C TYR A 81 -5.12 -3.61 -4.67
N GLY A 82 -4.72 -4.10 -5.83
CA GLY A 82 -3.46 -4.81 -6.01
C GLY A 82 -2.52 -4.13 -6.98
N ILE A 83 -1.22 -4.40 -6.85
CA ILE A 83 -0.21 -3.87 -7.77
C ILE A 83 -0.33 -4.52 -9.16
N THR A 84 -0.21 -3.72 -10.22
CA THR A 84 -0.17 -4.19 -11.60
C THR A 84 1.25 -4.56 -12.04
N MET A 85 1.38 -5.18 -13.22
CA MET A 85 2.69 -5.39 -13.84
C MET A 85 3.40 -4.07 -14.15
N ALA A 86 2.68 -3.01 -14.55
CA ALA A 86 3.27 -1.70 -14.75
C ALA A 86 3.89 -1.15 -13.46
N GLY A 87 3.19 -1.28 -12.33
CA GLY A 87 3.71 -0.89 -11.02
C GLY A 87 4.96 -1.66 -10.60
N LYS A 88 4.95 -3.00 -10.80
CA LYS A 88 6.12 -3.86 -10.52
C LYS A 88 7.34 -3.47 -11.38
N MET A 89 7.12 -3.25 -12.67
CA MET A 89 8.18 -2.85 -13.60
C MET A 89 8.73 -1.46 -13.28
N TRP A 90 7.89 -0.53 -12.84
CA TRP A 90 8.33 0.78 -12.39
C TRP A 90 9.27 0.68 -11.18
N LEU A 91 8.90 -0.09 -10.15
CA LEU A 91 9.76 -0.34 -8.97
C LEU A 91 11.08 -1.02 -9.32
N LEU A 92 11.07 -1.92 -10.31
CA LEU A 92 12.28 -2.61 -10.75
C LEU A 92 13.26 -1.65 -11.44
N LYS A 93 12.76 -0.65 -12.16
CA LYS A 93 13.56 0.35 -12.89
C LYS A 93 14.03 1.52 -12.01
N ASN A 94 13.34 1.80 -10.90
CA ASN A 94 13.58 2.96 -10.03
C ASN A 94 13.95 2.52 -8.60
N LYS A 95 14.93 1.61 -8.48
CA LYS A 95 15.35 1.04 -7.19
C LYS A 95 15.98 2.06 -6.24
#